data_AF-A0A3B4H909-F1
#
_entry.id   AF-A0A3B4H909-F1
#
_cell.length_a   1.000
_cell.length_b   1.000
_cell.length_c   1.000
_cell.angle_alpha   90.00
_cell.angle_beta   90.00
_cell.angle_gamma   90.00
#
_symmetry.space_group_name_H-M   'P 1'
#
loop_
_entity.id
_entity.type
_entity.pdbx_description
1 polymer ?
#
loop_
_entity_poly.entity_id
_entity_poly.type
_entity_poly.pdbx_seq_one_letter_code
_entity_poly.pdbx_strand_id
1 'polypeptide(L)'
;MASNYASLVKEAVQLLDKFRASRQCLDDFTEDAMKDLQRKFILDVVSGCVEQKKLLDVVINTFFGQHVKSVSRGERSQFVVICYLATFLLDDLGLQCFSSIVKSLDIKKMHMFLGFFFSNLTTWIQDEWNNIYDAAFVEKQWIGPLLRWRPEIDILMDQLAVKISQGNLLKKAATKTTEPQEFALTEPKPRPLPMPELIPQQKKCKPVSISYKKSFTLRIFHLLYEANIKQFRCGNPQKSEHTKAVSYPIKLNNAAILRKEALYKRWVEEEVQRIERLVQGERDPSSFLQWQKEMREKDLQEQLPKIERRHLEACISEQEAALARKRIMERNQKAAQLKKEETAQLMQRYAEKRLQEEKEIKDLVQQVADGHKNSKAAKEKLQKLKQSIVKEVSEQNQELLRQALEEAEAEMSRKFEVIREIHCIESLPRMKFKKFDDTDTVGHELLGEMSLYETKERLAHLKNKQQAEQEEKRKLILEEKQKQKQQLMEKLDAINFHSSVLAQATAIRSGKWQTKILKRRNELIQQVVAQDETVLALKKMLEEKKQERQKLKQTESKSLNTHSHIKQLLHWQSFKASL
;
A
#
# COMPACT_ATOMS: atom_id res chain seq x y z
N MET A 1 32.05 -26.34 -8.86
CA MET A 1 32.01 -25.57 -7.60
C MET A 1 31.35 -24.22 -7.87
N ALA A 2 30.08 -24.02 -7.49
CA ALA A 2 29.47 -22.69 -7.57
C ALA A 2 29.89 -21.89 -6.33
N SER A 3 30.90 -21.02 -6.45
CA SER A 3 31.34 -20.18 -5.34
C SER A 3 30.20 -19.29 -4.87
N ASN A 4 29.90 -19.33 -3.58
CA ASN A 4 28.81 -18.55 -2.99
C ASN A 4 29.27 -17.11 -2.76
N TYR A 5 29.53 -16.35 -3.83
CA TYR A 5 29.97 -14.96 -3.75
C TYR A 5 29.05 -14.08 -2.87
N ALA A 6 27.78 -14.46 -2.70
CA ALA A 6 26.85 -13.82 -1.78
C ALA A 6 27.19 -13.96 -0.29
N SER A 7 27.92 -15.00 0.15
CA SER A 7 28.49 -15.06 1.51
C SER A 7 29.81 -14.29 1.59
N LEU A 8 30.70 -14.48 0.62
CA LEU A 8 32.00 -13.78 0.55
C LEU A 8 31.83 -12.24 0.59
N VAL A 9 30.85 -11.69 -0.14
CA VAL A 9 30.54 -10.25 -0.09
C VAL A 9 29.97 -9.81 1.26
N LYS A 10 29.22 -10.67 1.96
CA LYS A 10 28.72 -10.36 3.33
C LYS A 10 29.85 -10.38 4.35
N GLU A 11 30.82 -11.27 4.19
CA GLU A 11 32.04 -11.34 5.01
C GLU A 11 32.95 -10.12 4.73
N ALA A 12 33.15 -9.75 3.46
CA ALA A 12 33.90 -8.54 3.08
C ALA A 12 33.28 -7.25 3.64
N VAL A 13 31.94 -7.13 3.64
CA VAL A 13 31.24 -5.99 4.26
C VAL A 13 31.48 -5.95 5.77
N GLN A 14 31.38 -7.09 6.47
CA GLN A 14 31.67 -7.16 7.91
C GLN A 14 33.13 -6.82 8.25
N LEU A 15 34.08 -7.22 7.39
CA LEU A 15 35.50 -6.91 7.57
C LEU A 15 35.76 -5.40 7.35
N LEU A 16 35.18 -4.81 6.30
CA LEU A 16 35.26 -3.36 6.05
C LEU A 16 34.60 -2.52 7.15
N ASP A 17 33.50 -3.00 7.76
CA ASP A 17 32.88 -2.35 8.93
C ASP A 17 33.76 -2.44 10.18
N LYS A 18 34.39 -3.58 10.45
CA LYS A 18 35.37 -3.74 11.54
C LYS A 18 36.56 -2.79 11.37
N PHE A 19 37.19 -2.80 10.18
CA PHE A 19 38.32 -1.92 9.84
C PHE A 19 37.99 -0.43 10.04
N ARG A 20 36.78 -0.01 9.63
CA ARG A 20 36.27 1.35 9.83
C ARG A 20 36.00 1.71 11.30
N ALA A 21 35.76 0.72 12.15
CA ALA A 21 35.54 0.92 13.58
C ALA A 21 36.84 0.93 14.40
N SER A 22 37.82 0.09 14.08
CA SER A 22 38.99 -0.16 14.94
C SER A 22 40.25 0.65 14.60
N ARG A 23 40.41 1.16 13.37
CA ARG A 23 41.65 1.79 12.87
C ARG A 23 42.90 0.88 12.88
N GLN A 24 42.71 -0.44 12.87
CA GLN A 24 43.79 -1.44 12.80
C GLN A 24 44.42 -1.50 11.40
N CYS A 25 45.56 -2.16 11.26
CA CYS A 25 46.15 -2.43 9.95
C CYS A 25 45.32 -3.49 9.20
N LEU A 26 45.49 -3.58 7.88
CA LEU A 26 44.92 -4.70 7.12
C LEU A 26 45.69 -6.00 7.42
N ASP A 27 47.00 -5.88 7.68
CA ASP A 27 47.91 -7.00 7.97
C ASP A 27 47.59 -7.70 9.30
N ASP A 28 46.98 -7.00 10.27
CA ASP A 28 46.51 -7.57 11.55
C ASP A 28 45.47 -8.70 11.35
N PHE A 29 44.95 -8.88 10.13
CA PHE A 29 43.99 -9.94 9.75
C PHE A 29 44.58 -10.99 8.79
N THR A 30 45.87 -10.91 8.44
CA THR A 30 46.52 -11.78 7.43
C THR A 30 47.31 -12.96 8.00
N GLU A 31 47.71 -12.96 9.28
CA GLU A 31 48.59 -14.02 9.82
C GLU A 31 47.99 -15.45 9.81
N ASP A 32 46.66 -15.62 9.78
CA ASP A 32 46.01 -16.93 9.59
C ASP A 32 46.16 -17.51 8.15
N ALA A 33 46.60 -16.71 7.17
CA ALA A 33 46.22 -16.90 5.77
C ALA A 33 47.13 -17.84 4.95
N MET A 34 47.02 -19.15 5.18
CA MET A 34 47.69 -20.16 4.34
C MET A 34 46.78 -21.21 3.65
N LYS A 35 45.44 -21.10 3.68
CA LYS A 35 44.56 -22.18 3.14
C LYS A 35 43.43 -21.85 2.16
N ASP A 36 42.85 -20.64 2.14
CA ASP A 36 41.62 -20.41 1.35
C ASP A 36 41.72 -19.33 0.26
N LEU A 37 41.59 -19.77 -1.00
CA LEU A 37 41.44 -18.91 -2.18
C LEU A 37 40.25 -17.93 -2.07
N GLN A 38 39.21 -18.32 -1.32
CA GLN A 38 38.05 -17.47 -1.02
C GLN A 38 38.39 -16.30 -0.08
N ARG A 39 39.30 -16.51 0.90
CA ARG A 39 39.77 -15.46 1.81
C ARG A 39 40.61 -14.41 1.07
N LYS A 40 41.34 -14.81 0.02
CA LYS A 40 42.04 -13.86 -0.87
C LYS A 40 41.06 -12.90 -1.56
N PHE A 41 40.01 -13.41 -2.22
CA PHE A 41 38.99 -12.54 -2.87
C PHE A 41 38.36 -11.53 -1.90
N ILE A 42 38.13 -11.92 -0.64
CA ILE A 42 37.62 -11.01 0.39
C ILE A 42 38.64 -9.89 0.70
N LEU A 43 39.93 -10.22 0.84
CA LEU A 43 40.99 -9.24 1.09
C LEU A 43 41.20 -8.31 -0.10
N ASP A 44 41.27 -8.85 -1.33
CA ASP A 44 41.42 -8.07 -2.57
C ASP A 44 40.29 -7.02 -2.70
N VAL A 45 39.03 -7.44 -2.47
CA VAL A 45 37.84 -6.55 -2.49
C VAL A 45 37.89 -5.49 -1.39
N VAL A 46 38.32 -5.82 -0.17
CA VAL A 46 38.38 -4.84 0.93
C VAL A 46 39.54 -3.86 0.72
N SER A 47 40.70 -4.30 0.26
CA SER A 47 41.84 -3.43 -0.06
C SER A 47 41.45 -2.42 -1.14
N GLY A 48 40.87 -2.89 -2.26
CA GLY A 48 40.39 -2.02 -3.32
C GLY A 48 39.31 -1.02 -2.86
N CYS A 49 38.44 -1.40 -1.91
CA CYS A 49 37.48 -0.48 -1.28
C CYS A 49 38.13 0.59 -0.38
N VAL A 50 39.33 0.34 0.15
CA VAL A 50 40.10 1.28 0.98
C VAL A 50 40.99 2.18 0.11
N GLU A 51 41.63 1.62 -0.92
CA GLU A 51 42.44 2.35 -1.91
C GLU A 51 41.58 3.33 -2.72
N GLN A 52 40.52 2.83 -3.37
CA GLN A 52 39.63 3.65 -4.21
C GLN A 52 38.59 4.42 -3.39
N LYS A 53 38.78 4.52 -2.07
CA LYS A 53 37.87 5.21 -1.14
C LYS A 53 37.51 6.62 -1.58
N LYS A 54 38.44 7.41 -2.14
CA LYS A 54 38.14 8.79 -2.61
C LYS A 54 37.04 8.80 -3.67
N LEU A 55 37.17 7.93 -4.68
CA LEU A 55 36.24 7.79 -5.81
C LEU A 55 34.89 7.21 -5.36
N LEU A 56 34.92 6.19 -4.50
CA LEU A 56 33.72 5.55 -3.96
C LEU A 56 32.96 6.49 -3.00
N ASP A 57 33.65 7.21 -2.13
CA ASP A 57 33.02 8.12 -1.17
C ASP A 57 32.29 9.29 -1.86
N VAL A 58 32.67 9.72 -3.08
CA VAL A 58 31.89 10.69 -3.89
C VAL A 58 30.47 10.16 -4.12
N VAL A 59 30.35 8.99 -4.78
CA VAL A 59 29.07 8.36 -5.13
C VAL A 59 28.26 8.02 -3.87
N ILE A 60 28.91 7.47 -2.86
CA ILE A 60 28.25 7.03 -1.62
C ILE A 60 27.79 8.21 -0.76
N ASN A 61 28.55 9.30 -0.66
CA ASN A 61 28.13 10.48 0.12
C ASN A 61 26.91 11.17 -0.51
N THR A 62 26.88 11.32 -1.84
CA THR A 62 25.72 11.87 -2.56
C THR A 62 24.50 10.96 -2.48
N PHE A 63 24.68 9.63 -2.61
CA PHE A 63 23.60 8.66 -2.48
C PHE A 63 22.95 8.76 -1.09
N PHE A 64 23.77 8.70 -0.03
CA PHE A 64 23.28 8.87 1.34
C PHE A 64 22.67 10.25 1.61
N GLY A 65 23.16 11.31 0.95
CA GLY A 65 22.60 12.66 1.04
C GLY A 65 21.21 12.79 0.41
N GLN A 66 20.94 12.07 -0.68
CA GLN A 66 19.61 12.05 -1.33
C GLN A 66 18.66 11.06 -0.64
N HIS A 67 19.16 9.92 -0.14
CA HIS A 67 18.35 8.80 0.37
C HIS A 67 18.38 8.62 1.89
N VAL A 68 18.65 9.69 2.66
CA VAL A 68 18.73 9.72 4.14
C VAL A 68 17.56 9.00 4.84
N LYS A 69 16.36 9.02 4.26
CA LYS A 69 15.13 8.43 4.85
C LYS A 69 14.98 6.92 4.63
N SER A 70 15.74 6.31 3.72
CA SER A 70 15.53 4.93 3.25
C SER A 70 16.75 4.01 3.38
N VAL A 71 17.91 4.54 3.80
CA VAL A 71 19.16 3.78 3.92
C VAL A 71 19.82 4.08 5.27
N SER A 72 20.22 3.03 6.00
CA SER A 72 20.87 3.20 7.31
C SER A 72 22.36 3.49 7.18
N ARG A 73 22.91 4.37 8.04
CA ARG A 73 24.35 4.65 8.08
C ARG A 73 25.19 3.39 8.38
N GLY A 74 24.64 2.42 9.10
CA GLY A 74 25.28 1.12 9.36
C GLY A 74 25.36 0.22 8.12
N GLU A 75 24.70 0.57 7.02
CA GLU A 75 24.74 -0.20 5.76
C GLU A 75 25.78 0.39 4.77
N ARG A 76 26.51 1.46 5.15
CA ARG A 76 27.42 2.18 4.23
C ARG A 76 28.44 1.26 3.56
N SER A 77 29.03 0.32 4.29
CA SER A 77 30.05 -0.59 3.75
C SER A 77 29.48 -1.57 2.73
N GLN A 78 28.20 -1.95 2.83
CA GLN A 78 27.50 -2.72 1.80
C GLN A 78 27.43 -1.96 0.47
N PHE A 79 27.06 -0.68 0.48
CA PHE A 79 27.01 0.12 -0.76
C PHE A 79 28.40 0.43 -1.31
N VAL A 80 29.42 0.61 -0.45
CA VAL A 80 30.82 0.79 -0.88
C VAL A 80 31.32 -0.46 -1.61
N VAL A 81 31.13 -1.66 -1.04
CA VAL A 81 31.53 -2.92 -1.67
C VAL A 81 30.75 -3.18 -2.96
N ILE A 82 29.44 -2.93 -2.99
CA ILE A 82 28.63 -3.09 -4.21
C ILE A 82 28.99 -2.06 -5.29
N CYS A 83 29.36 -0.84 -4.90
CA CYS A 83 29.88 0.17 -5.84
C CYS A 83 31.22 -0.29 -6.43
N TYR A 84 32.18 -0.71 -5.59
CA TYR A 84 33.48 -1.21 -6.03
C TYR A 84 33.36 -2.43 -6.95
N LEU A 85 32.48 -3.39 -6.61
CA LEU A 85 32.19 -4.56 -7.45
C LEU A 85 31.58 -4.16 -8.79
N ALA A 86 30.73 -3.13 -8.84
CA ALA A 86 30.15 -2.63 -10.08
C ALA A 86 31.16 -1.86 -10.95
N THR A 87 32.08 -1.09 -10.35
CA THR A 87 33.01 -0.20 -11.08
C THR A 87 34.31 -0.86 -11.49
N PHE A 88 34.84 -1.82 -10.73
CA PHE A 88 36.18 -2.39 -10.95
C PHE A 88 36.18 -3.89 -11.26
N LEU A 89 35.21 -4.66 -10.76
CA LEU A 89 35.19 -6.13 -10.88
C LEU A 89 34.01 -6.69 -11.68
N LEU A 90 33.18 -5.85 -12.30
CA LEU A 90 32.00 -6.31 -13.05
C LEU A 90 32.38 -7.11 -14.31
N ASP A 91 33.53 -6.80 -14.92
CA ASP A 91 34.10 -7.53 -16.05
C ASP A 91 34.62 -8.91 -15.63
N ASP A 92 35.45 -8.97 -14.59
CA ASP A 92 36.08 -10.22 -14.11
C ASP A 92 35.09 -11.18 -13.43
N LEU A 93 34.15 -10.63 -12.65
CA LEU A 93 33.16 -11.41 -11.91
C LEU A 93 31.94 -11.77 -12.78
N GLY A 94 31.64 -10.94 -13.78
CA GLY A 94 30.57 -11.14 -14.75
C GLY A 94 29.15 -10.91 -14.21
N LEU A 95 28.26 -10.49 -15.11
CA LEU A 95 26.87 -10.13 -14.81
C LEU A 95 26.11 -11.21 -14.01
N GLN A 96 26.30 -12.51 -14.30
CA GLN A 96 25.55 -13.57 -13.64
C GLN A 96 25.89 -13.69 -12.14
N CYS A 97 27.18 -13.63 -11.78
CA CYS A 97 27.60 -13.62 -10.39
C CYS A 97 27.19 -12.30 -9.70
N PHE A 98 27.35 -11.15 -10.38
CA PHE A 98 26.91 -9.86 -9.87
C PHE A 98 25.40 -9.84 -9.59
N SER A 99 24.60 -10.37 -10.52
CA SER A 99 23.16 -10.52 -10.40
C SER A 99 22.78 -11.40 -9.20
N SER A 100 23.52 -12.49 -8.97
CA SER A 100 23.33 -13.37 -7.80
C SER A 100 23.63 -12.64 -6.48
N ILE A 101 24.75 -11.91 -6.40
CA ILE A 101 25.11 -11.08 -5.24
C ILE A 101 24.00 -10.05 -4.96
N VAL A 102 23.61 -9.26 -5.97
CA VAL A 102 22.56 -8.23 -5.87
C VAL A 102 21.21 -8.82 -5.43
N LYS A 103 20.82 -9.98 -5.98
CA LYS A 103 19.57 -10.69 -5.61
C LYS A 103 19.63 -11.35 -4.21
N SER A 104 20.81 -11.49 -3.61
CA SER A 104 21.02 -12.06 -2.26
C SER A 104 21.00 -11.02 -1.12
N LEU A 105 20.92 -9.74 -1.48
CA LEU A 105 20.89 -8.58 -0.59
C LEU A 105 19.49 -7.96 -0.59
N ASP A 106 19.31 -6.82 0.09
CA ASP A 106 18.04 -6.09 0.12
C ASP A 106 17.67 -5.58 -1.29
N ILE A 107 16.81 -6.33 -1.98
CA ILE A 107 16.34 -6.06 -3.35
C ILE A 107 15.82 -4.62 -3.51
N LYS A 108 15.12 -4.07 -2.51
CA LYS A 108 14.56 -2.71 -2.56
C LYS A 108 15.67 -1.66 -2.50
N LYS A 109 16.68 -1.86 -1.66
CA LYS A 109 17.86 -0.97 -1.55
C LYS A 109 18.83 -1.11 -2.71
N MET A 110 19.08 -2.33 -3.22
CA MET A 110 19.97 -2.53 -4.36
C MET A 110 19.39 -1.94 -5.65
N HIS A 111 18.08 -2.10 -5.91
CA HIS A 111 17.40 -1.40 -6.99
C HIS A 111 17.53 0.13 -6.84
N MET A 112 17.30 0.68 -5.64
CA MET A 112 17.45 2.10 -5.37
C MET A 112 18.89 2.61 -5.65
N PHE A 113 19.91 1.85 -5.23
CA PHE A 113 21.31 2.23 -5.42
C PHE A 113 21.78 2.10 -6.88
N LEU A 114 21.50 0.98 -7.55
CA LEU A 114 21.90 0.77 -8.94
C LEU A 114 21.19 1.75 -9.88
N GLY A 115 19.88 1.98 -9.66
CA GLY A 115 19.13 3.01 -10.38
C GLY A 115 19.68 4.42 -10.16
N PHE A 116 20.09 4.77 -8.93
CA PHE A 116 20.81 6.02 -8.67
C PHE A 116 22.14 6.07 -9.42
N PHE A 117 22.97 5.03 -9.32
CA PHE A 117 24.33 5.03 -9.87
C PHE A 117 24.33 5.14 -11.41
N PHE A 118 23.64 4.23 -12.12
CA PHE A 118 23.61 4.20 -13.59
C PHE A 118 22.78 5.32 -14.23
N SER A 119 21.94 6.04 -13.47
CA SER A 119 21.26 7.26 -13.94
C SER A 119 22.11 8.53 -13.79
N ASN A 120 23.11 8.53 -12.90
CA ASN A 120 23.96 9.68 -12.61
C ASN A 120 25.39 9.56 -13.18
N LEU A 121 25.74 8.39 -13.72
CA LEU A 121 27.08 8.05 -14.20
C LEU A 121 27.66 9.11 -15.15
N THR A 122 26.91 9.47 -16.20
CA THR A 122 27.32 10.42 -17.25
C THR A 122 26.71 11.82 -17.06
N THR A 123 26.27 12.19 -15.86
CA THR A 123 25.63 13.49 -15.60
C THR A 123 26.35 14.37 -14.59
N TRP A 124 27.03 13.77 -13.60
CA TRP A 124 27.96 14.45 -12.69
C TRP A 124 28.95 13.50 -12.03
N ILE A 125 28.69 12.18 -11.98
CA ILE A 125 29.66 11.21 -11.43
C ILE A 125 30.95 11.22 -12.25
N GLN A 126 30.86 11.20 -13.57
CA GLN A 126 31.99 11.35 -14.48
C GLN A 126 32.77 12.65 -14.22
N ASP A 127 32.08 13.79 -14.07
CA ASP A 127 32.73 15.09 -13.80
C ASP A 127 33.48 15.10 -12.46
N GLU A 128 32.89 14.57 -11.40
CA GLU A 128 33.54 14.47 -10.09
C GLU A 128 34.67 13.42 -10.05
N TRP A 129 34.65 12.43 -10.96
CA TRP A 129 35.78 11.51 -11.14
C TRP A 129 36.91 12.15 -11.97
N ASN A 130 36.57 12.95 -12.99
CA ASN A 130 37.51 13.78 -13.77
C ASN A 130 38.21 14.85 -12.90
N ASN A 131 37.59 15.25 -11.77
CA ASN A 131 38.22 16.11 -10.76
C ASN A 131 39.28 15.40 -9.90
N ILE A 132 39.33 14.05 -9.92
CA ILE A 132 40.23 13.23 -9.09
C ILE A 132 41.30 12.51 -9.92
N TYR A 133 40.95 12.13 -11.16
CA TYR A 133 41.79 11.38 -12.10
C TYR A 133 41.67 11.98 -13.51
N ASP A 134 42.64 11.74 -14.38
CA ASP A 134 42.61 12.23 -15.78
C ASP A 134 41.33 11.79 -16.52
N ALA A 135 40.69 12.74 -17.21
CA ALA A 135 39.40 12.52 -17.84
C ALA A 135 39.44 11.45 -18.95
N ALA A 136 40.51 11.39 -19.73
CA ALA A 136 40.67 10.36 -20.76
C ALA A 136 40.88 8.96 -20.16
N PHE A 137 41.52 8.87 -18.98
CA PHE A 137 41.60 7.64 -18.20
C PHE A 137 40.24 7.24 -17.62
N VAL A 138 39.53 8.16 -16.95
CA VAL A 138 38.19 7.94 -16.35
C VAL A 138 37.18 7.44 -17.40
N GLU A 139 37.11 8.12 -18.54
CA GLU A 139 36.18 7.77 -19.62
C GLU A 139 36.49 6.37 -20.19
N LYS A 140 37.77 6.08 -20.48
CA LYS A 140 38.19 4.83 -21.11
C LYS A 140 38.14 3.62 -20.18
N GLN A 141 38.52 3.77 -18.91
CA GLN A 141 38.70 2.65 -17.97
C GLN A 141 37.45 2.36 -17.13
N TRP A 142 36.61 3.37 -16.84
CA TRP A 142 35.47 3.20 -15.93
C TRP A 142 34.14 3.49 -16.59
N ILE A 143 33.98 4.66 -17.22
CA ILE A 143 32.69 5.04 -17.82
C ILE A 143 32.35 4.13 -19.02
N GLY A 144 33.31 3.87 -19.91
CA GLY A 144 33.13 2.99 -21.07
C GLY A 144 32.64 1.57 -20.72
N PRO A 145 33.35 0.82 -19.86
CA PRO A 145 32.90 -0.51 -19.42
C PRO A 145 31.55 -0.51 -18.70
N LEU A 146 31.29 0.50 -17.85
CA LEU A 146 29.99 0.65 -17.18
C LEU A 146 28.84 0.94 -18.15
N LEU A 147 29.07 1.78 -19.16
CA LEU A 147 28.10 2.05 -20.21
C LEU A 147 27.84 0.82 -21.11
N ARG A 148 28.88 0.01 -21.37
CA ARG A 148 28.75 -1.25 -22.11
C ARG A 148 27.79 -2.22 -21.42
N TRP A 149 27.87 -2.36 -20.09
CA TRP A 149 26.98 -3.22 -19.28
C TRP A 149 25.59 -2.61 -18.98
N ARG A 150 25.33 -1.38 -19.40
CA ARG A 150 24.10 -0.65 -19.04
C ARG A 150 22.82 -1.37 -19.50
N PRO A 151 22.70 -1.94 -20.72
CA PRO A 151 21.51 -2.68 -21.14
C PRO A 151 21.22 -3.91 -20.27
N GLU A 152 22.26 -4.66 -19.90
CA GLU A 152 22.15 -5.84 -19.05
C GLU A 152 21.79 -5.50 -17.60
N ILE A 153 22.30 -4.37 -17.11
CA ILE A 153 21.94 -3.83 -15.80
C ILE A 153 20.50 -3.28 -15.79
N ASP A 154 20.04 -2.64 -16.88
CA ASP A 154 18.64 -2.21 -17.01
C ASP A 154 17.68 -3.44 -17.01
N ILE A 155 18.05 -4.55 -17.68
CA ILE A 155 17.31 -5.83 -17.60
C ILE A 155 17.32 -6.41 -16.17
N LEU A 156 18.44 -6.31 -15.44
CA LEU A 156 18.51 -6.70 -14.04
C LEU A 156 17.61 -5.82 -13.16
N MET A 157 17.58 -4.52 -13.42
CA MET A 157 16.74 -3.55 -12.71
C MET A 157 15.25 -3.87 -12.88
N ASP A 158 14.78 -4.17 -14.09
CA ASP A 158 13.40 -4.61 -14.34
C ASP A 158 13.06 -5.91 -13.59
N GLN A 159 13.97 -6.90 -13.58
CA GLN A 159 13.78 -8.13 -12.79
C GLN A 159 13.66 -7.85 -11.28
N LEU A 160 14.37 -6.84 -10.76
CA LEU A 160 14.25 -6.41 -9.37
C LEU A 160 12.93 -5.66 -9.14
N ALA A 161 12.52 -4.75 -10.04
CA ALA A 161 11.26 -4.00 -9.96
C ALA A 161 10.02 -4.92 -9.95
N VAL A 162 10.00 -5.96 -10.80
CA VAL A 162 8.96 -7.00 -10.79
C VAL A 162 8.93 -7.75 -9.46
N LYS A 163 10.09 -8.14 -8.92
CA LYS A 163 10.18 -8.80 -7.60
C LYS A 163 9.77 -7.90 -6.44
N ILE A 164 10.06 -6.60 -6.49
CA ILE A 164 9.61 -5.60 -5.50
C ILE A 164 8.08 -5.51 -5.48
N SER A 165 7.47 -5.54 -6.66
CA SER A 165 6.02 -5.48 -6.83
C SER A 165 5.34 -6.76 -6.34
N GLN A 166 5.90 -7.93 -6.69
CA GLN A 166 5.42 -9.24 -6.23
C GLN A 166 5.64 -9.47 -4.74
N GLY A 167 6.72 -8.95 -4.14
CA GLY A 167 7.03 -9.13 -2.72
C GLY A 167 6.04 -8.45 -1.76
N ASN A 168 5.26 -7.47 -2.24
CA ASN A 168 4.16 -6.90 -1.47
C ASN A 168 2.87 -7.75 -1.57
N LEU A 169 2.80 -8.69 -2.52
CA LEU A 169 1.74 -9.69 -2.66
C LEU A 169 2.18 -11.02 -2.01
N LEU A 170 2.31 -11.01 -0.67
CA LEU A 170 2.35 -12.27 0.08
C LEU A 170 1.08 -13.07 -0.25
N LYS A 171 1.27 -14.20 -0.94
CA LYS A 171 0.18 -15.11 -1.33
C LYS A 171 -0.45 -15.72 -0.08
N LYS A 172 -1.46 -15.03 0.45
CA LYS A 172 -2.50 -15.63 1.29
C LYS A 172 -3.00 -16.86 0.51
N ALA A 173 -2.91 -18.04 1.10
CA ALA A 173 -3.26 -19.28 0.39
C ALA A 173 -4.68 -19.14 -0.18
N ALA A 174 -4.84 -19.41 -1.48
CA ALA A 174 -6.12 -19.23 -2.15
C ALA A 174 -7.09 -20.30 -1.65
N THR A 175 -7.96 -19.94 -0.70
CA THR A 175 -9.18 -20.69 -0.42
C THR A 175 -9.90 -20.88 -1.75
N LYS A 176 -10.24 -22.14 -2.10
CA LYS A 176 -10.89 -22.45 -3.37
C LYS A 176 -12.30 -21.84 -3.39
N THR A 177 -12.42 -20.64 -3.94
CA THR A 177 -13.72 -20.06 -4.32
C THR A 177 -14.31 -20.92 -5.44
N THR A 178 -15.55 -21.36 -5.29
CA THR A 178 -16.28 -22.00 -6.38
C THR A 178 -16.53 -20.97 -7.49
N GLU A 179 -15.90 -21.15 -8.64
CA GLU A 179 -16.12 -20.29 -9.81
C GLU A 179 -17.51 -20.58 -10.40
N PRO A 180 -18.42 -19.60 -10.49
CA PRO A 180 -19.68 -19.78 -11.21
C PRO A 180 -19.38 -19.82 -12.70
N GLN A 181 -19.66 -20.92 -13.37
CA GLN A 181 -19.49 -21.01 -14.82
C GLN A 181 -20.53 -20.11 -15.51
N GLU A 182 -20.06 -19.03 -16.13
CA GLU A 182 -20.94 -18.06 -16.78
C GLU A 182 -21.66 -18.69 -17.98
N PHE A 183 -22.98 -18.47 -18.05
CA PHE A 183 -23.79 -18.86 -19.20
C PHE A 183 -23.61 -17.82 -20.31
N ALA A 184 -23.52 -18.28 -21.56
CA ALA A 184 -23.21 -17.43 -22.71
C ALA A 184 -24.31 -16.37 -22.95
N LEU A 185 -24.07 -15.15 -22.47
CA LEU A 185 -24.85 -13.96 -22.81
C LEU A 185 -24.25 -13.31 -24.06
N THR A 186 -25.07 -13.11 -25.08
CA THR A 186 -24.68 -12.42 -26.32
C THR A 186 -24.19 -11.01 -26.01
N GLU A 187 -22.93 -10.70 -26.33
CA GLU A 187 -22.37 -9.37 -26.12
C GLU A 187 -23.18 -8.30 -26.91
N PRO A 188 -23.75 -7.28 -26.24
CA PRO A 188 -24.42 -6.20 -26.94
C PRO A 188 -23.36 -5.34 -27.64
N LYS A 189 -23.46 -5.21 -28.98
CA LYS A 189 -22.51 -4.43 -29.80
C LYS A 189 -22.19 -3.07 -29.14
N PRO A 190 -20.90 -2.69 -29.04
CA PRO A 190 -20.51 -1.44 -28.40
C PRO A 190 -21.14 -0.27 -29.13
N ARG A 191 -21.87 0.57 -28.38
CA ARG A 191 -22.50 1.78 -28.93
C ARG A 191 -21.38 2.77 -29.27
N PRO A 192 -21.30 3.29 -30.52
CA PRO A 192 -20.25 4.23 -30.88
C PRO A 192 -20.33 5.47 -29.99
N LEU A 193 -19.18 5.92 -29.48
CA LEU A 193 -19.09 7.17 -28.73
C LEU A 193 -19.46 8.34 -29.65
N PRO A 194 -20.16 9.37 -29.14
CA PRO A 194 -20.45 10.57 -29.93
C PRO A 194 -19.15 11.22 -30.37
N MET A 195 -19.09 11.64 -31.64
CA MET A 195 -17.94 12.32 -32.21
C MET A 195 -17.65 13.62 -31.44
N PRO A 196 -16.41 13.89 -31.00
CA PRO A 196 -16.09 15.16 -30.35
C PRO A 196 -16.38 16.34 -31.28
N GLU A 197 -17.06 17.37 -30.76
CA GLU A 197 -17.29 18.59 -31.53
C GLU A 197 -15.96 19.25 -31.92
N LEU A 198 -15.82 19.58 -33.20
CA LEU A 198 -14.65 20.28 -33.71
C LEU A 198 -14.67 21.74 -33.22
N ILE A 199 -13.83 22.02 -32.22
CA ILE A 199 -13.59 23.38 -31.72
C ILE A 199 -13.24 24.29 -32.92
N PRO A 200 -13.91 25.45 -33.09
CA PRO A 200 -13.66 26.34 -34.22
C PRO A 200 -12.19 26.73 -34.36
N GLN A 201 -11.57 26.42 -35.50
CA GLN A 201 -10.16 26.74 -35.72
C GLN A 201 -9.94 28.25 -35.86
N GLN A 202 -9.30 28.84 -34.85
CA GLN A 202 -8.87 30.24 -34.91
C GLN A 202 -7.78 30.42 -35.98
N LYS A 203 -7.82 31.55 -36.70
CA LYS A 203 -6.79 31.90 -37.69
C LYS A 203 -5.41 31.96 -37.03
N LYS A 204 -4.40 31.38 -37.70
CA LYS A 204 -3.01 31.34 -37.22
C LYS A 204 -2.44 32.75 -37.01
N CYS A 205 -2.18 33.12 -35.76
CA CYS A 205 -1.34 34.26 -35.42
C CYS A 205 0.16 33.93 -35.58
N LYS A 206 0.99 34.97 -35.70
CA LYS A 206 2.46 34.86 -35.82
C LYS A 206 3.08 34.27 -34.53
N PRO A 207 4.24 33.58 -34.61
CA PRO A 207 4.79 32.83 -33.47
C PRO A 207 5.20 33.74 -32.30
N VAL A 208 4.99 33.25 -31.07
CA VAL A 208 5.39 33.88 -29.81
C VAL A 208 6.16 32.86 -28.95
N SER A 209 7.07 33.36 -28.12
CA SER A 209 8.08 32.63 -27.36
C SER A 209 7.61 31.41 -26.54
N ILE A 210 8.48 30.41 -26.43
CA ILE A 210 8.28 29.13 -25.72
C ILE A 210 8.33 29.36 -24.20
N SER A 211 7.19 29.28 -23.49
CA SER A 211 7.16 29.45 -22.03
C SER A 211 6.11 28.62 -21.24
N TYR A 212 5.54 27.55 -21.83
CA TYR A 212 4.42 26.81 -21.20
C TYR A 212 4.66 25.30 -20.98
N LYS A 213 5.70 24.96 -20.20
CA LYS A 213 5.80 23.67 -19.46
C LYS A 213 5.96 23.84 -17.93
N LYS A 214 5.65 25.02 -17.38
CA LYS A 214 5.81 25.35 -15.93
C LYS A 214 4.55 25.21 -15.07
N SER A 215 3.35 25.10 -15.65
CA SER A 215 2.07 25.15 -14.91
C SER A 215 1.76 23.88 -14.12
N PHE A 216 2.10 22.69 -14.64
CA PHE A 216 1.78 21.41 -13.99
C PHE A 216 2.76 21.07 -12.86
N THR A 217 4.06 21.28 -13.09
CA THR A 217 5.13 21.01 -12.12
C THR A 217 5.01 21.88 -10.87
N LEU A 218 4.75 23.19 -11.01
CA LEU A 218 4.57 24.10 -9.88
C LEU A 218 3.41 23.69 -8.95
N ARG A 219 2.33 23.09 -9.48
CA ARG A 219 1.19 22.63 -8.67
C ARG A 219 1.56 21.42 -7.81
N ILE A 220 2.36 20.49 -8.36
CA ILE A 220 2.90 19.33 -7.64
C ILE A 220 3.94 19.77 -6.59
N PHE A 221 4.86 20.67 -6.93
CA PHE A 221 5.82 21.23 -5.97
C PHE A 221 5.14 21.95 -4.80
N HIS A 222 4.08 22.72 -5.03
CA HIS A 222 3.33 23.39 -3.97
C HIS A 222 2.63 22.40 -3.02
N LEU A 223 2.08 21.29 -3.55
CA LEU A 223 1.48 20.21 -2.76
C LEU A 223 2.54 19.46 -1.93
N LEU A 224 3.70 19.14 -2.51
CA LEU A 224 4.83 18.52 -1.80
C LEU A 224 5.44 19.44 -0.72
N TYR A 225 5.46 20.74 -0.98
CA TYR A 225 5.95 21.75 -0.03
C TYR A 225 4.99 21.89 1.17
N GLU A 226 3.68 22.02 0.93
CA GLU A 226 2.68 22.00 2.00
C GLU A 226 2.67 20.67 2.76
N ALA A 227 2.84 19.53 2.08
CA ALA A 227 2.91 18.21 2.72
C ALA A 227 4.11 18.11 3.68
N ASN A 228 5.32 18.49 3.25
CA ASN A 228 6.50 18.53 4.12
C ASN A 228 6.27 19.45 5.33
N ILE A 229 5.78 20.68 5.12
CA ILE A 229 5.53 21.65 6.20
C ILE A 229 4.53 21.12 7.22
N LYS A 230 3.50 20.37 6.78
CA LYS A 230 2.51 19.75 7.68
C LYS A 230 3.10 18.53 8.39
N GLN A 231 3.90 17.70 7.71
CA GLN A 231 4.52 16.49 8.25
C GLN A 231 5.56 16.78 9.36
N PHE A 232 6.26 17.91 9.31
CA PHE A 232 7.25 18.29 10.33
C PHE A 232 6.71 19.08 11.53
N ARG A 233 5.38 19.34 11.63
CA ARG A 233 4.80 20.05 12.79
C ARG A 233 5.06 19.36 14.14
N CYS A 234 5.23 18.04 14.15
CA CYS A 234 5.55 17.28 15.36
C CYS A 234 6.99 17.49 15.86
N GLY A 235 7.90 17.98 15.01
CA GLY A 235 9.32 18.16 15.34
C GLY A 235 9.65 19.49 16.05
N ASN A 236 8.68 20.39 16.23
CA ASN A 236 8.88 21.68 16.88
C ASN A 236 7.67 21.98 17.79
N PRO A 237 7.58 21.36 18.98
CA PRO A 237 6.52 21.67 19.94
C PRO A 237 6.58 23.16 20.29
N GLN A 238 5.42 23.82 20.30
CA GLN A 238 5.35 25.20 20.79
C GLN A 238 5.77 25.23 22.25
N LYS A 239 6.88 25.93 22.56
CA LYS A 239 7.37 26.12 23.94
C LYS A 239 6.21 26.57 24.83
N SER A 240 6.06 25.92 25.99
CA SER A 240 5.03 26.28 26.97
C SER A 240 5.22 27.73 27.43
N GLU A 241 4.17 28.35 27.94
CA GLU A 241 4.20 29.77 28.29
C GLU A 241 5.16 30.04 29.46
N HIS A 242 5.35 29.08 30.37
CA HIS A 242 6.44 29.10 31.36
C HIS A 242 7.84 29.20 30.71
N THR A 243 8.12 28.44 29.65
CA THR A 243 9.42 28.52 28.93
C THR A 243 9.53 29.74 28.01
N LYS A 244 8.47 30.52 27.84
CA LYS A 244 8.50 31.84 27.18
C LYS A 244 8.70 32.98 28.19
N ALA A 245 8.08 32.87 29.38
CA ALA A 245 8.20 33.85 30.45
C ALA A 245 9.61 33.87 31.07
N VAL A 246 10.23 32.70 31.26
CA VAL A 246 11.57 32.56 31.87
C VAL A 246 12.67 32.67 30.81
N SER A 247 12.74 33.84 30.16
CA SER A 247 13.80 34.17 29.20
C SER A 247 15.03 34.76 29.89
N TYR A 248 15.70 33.97 30.74
CA TYR A 248 17.05 34.33 31.18
C TYR A 248 17.97 34.53 29.95
N PRO A 249 18.85 35.54 29.93
CA PRO A 249 19.74 35.78 28.79
C PRO A 249 20.80 34.68 28.70
N ILE A 250 20.49 33.61 27.97
CA ILE A 250 21.42 32.51 27.69
C ILE A 250 22.61 33.09 26.91
N LYS A 251 23.73 33.30 27.62
CA LYS A 251 24.98 33.81 27.07
C LYS A 251 25.43 32.89 25.93
N LEU A 252 25.31 33.37 24.70
CA LEU A 252 25.62 32.58 23.51
C LEU A 252 27.14 32.32 23.42
N ASN A 253 27.52 31.05 23.22
CA ASN A 253 28.92 30.68 22.97
C ASN A 253 29.45 31.42 21.73
N ASN A 254 30.73 31.79 21.73
CA ASN A 254 31.33 32.62 20.68
C ASN A 254 31.04 32.08 19.25
N ALA A 255 31.21 30.77 19.06
CA ALA A 255 30.92 30.11 17.77
C ALA A 255 29.44 30.17 17.35
N ALA A 256 28.49 30.28 18.28
CA ALA A 256 27.07 30.46 17.97
C ALA A 256 26.76 31.91 17.55
N ILE A 257 27.45 32.89 18.12
CA ILE A 257 27.36 34.30 17.71
C ILE A 257 27.93 34.46 16.30
N LEU A 258 29.14 33.94 16.03
CA LEU A 258 29.77 34.00 14.71
C LEU A 258 28.95 33.28 13.61
N ARG A 259 28.29 32.15 13.92
CA ARG A 259 27.38 31.47 12.98
C ARG A 259 26.13 32.31 12.68
N LYS A 260 25.55 32.97 13.68
CA LYS A 260 24.42 33.88 13.48
C LYS A 260 24.81 35.11 12.67
N GLU A 261 25.99 35.69 12.93
CA GLU A 261 26.55 36.81 12.18
C GLU A 261 26.74 36.43 10.70
N ALA A 262 27.31 35.26 10.41
CA ALA A 262 27.53 34.80 9.03
C ALA A 262 26.21 34.55 8.26
N LEU A 263 25.18 34.05 8.94
CA LEU A 263 23.83 33.91 8.36
C LEU A 263 23.16 35.28 8.14
N TYR A 264 23.33 36.22 9.07
CA TYR A 264 22.81 37.58 8.94
C TYR A 264 23.47 38.33 7.77
N LYS A 265 24.80 38.25 7.63
CA LYS A 265 25.53 38.88 6.53
C LYS A 265 25.04 38.38 5.16
N ARG A 266 24.92 37.07 4.98
CA ARG A 266 24.32 36.48 3.76
C ARG A 266 22.90 36.99 3.50
N TRP A 267 22.06 37.07 4.52
CA TRP A 267 20.70 37.60 4.36
C TRP A 267 20.70 39.08 3.95
N VAL A 268 21.59 39.91 4.51
CA VAL A 268 21.77 41.31 4.09
C VAL A 268 22.30 41.39 2.65
N GLU A 269 23.27 40.55 2.28
CA GLU A 269 23.82 40.46 0.92
C GLU A 269 22.72 40.08 -0.09
N GLU A 270 21.91 39.06 0.21
CA GLU A 270 20.76 38.63 -0.59
C GLU A 270 19.70 39.73 -0.75
N GLU A 271 19.40 40.47 0.33
CA GLU A 271 18.40 41.54 0.36
C GLU A 271 18.90 42.84 -0.33
N VAL A 272 20.19 43.17 -0.20
CA VAL A 272 20.83 44.26 -0.97
C VAL A 272 20.79 43.93 -2.45
N GLN A 273 21.20 42.73 -2.86
CA GLN A 273 21.09 42.29 -4.26
C GLN A 273 19.63 42.29 -4.77
N ARG A 274 18.65 42.01 -3.89
CA ARG A 274 17.22 42.12 -4.24
C ARG A 274 16.81 43.57 -4.51
N ILE A 275 17.34 44.52 -3.74
CA ILE A 275 17.10 45.95 -3.95
C ILE A 275 17.82 46.44 -5.21
N GLU A 276 19.08 46.05 -5.44
CA GLU A 276 19.86 46.37 -6.64
C GLU A 276 19.15 45.92 -7.92
N ARG A 277 18.63 44.68 -7.96
CA ARG A 277 17.85 44.16 -9.10
C ARG A 277 16.57 44.98 -9.37
N LEU A 278 15.87 45.43 -8.32
CA LEU A 278 14.72 46.32 -8.49
C LEU A 278 15.13 47.71 -9.02
N VAL A 279 16.27 48.25 -8.57
CA VAL A 279 16.83 49.52 -9.08
C VAL A 279 17.28 49.38 -10.55
N GLN A 280 17.76 48.21 -10.95
CA GLN A 280 18.07 47.85 -12.35
C GLN A 280 16.81 47.63 -13.22
N GLY A 281 15.60 47.70 -12.63
CA GLY A 281 14.33 47.64 -13.36
C GLY A 281 13.61 46.29 -13.35
N GLU A 282 14.04 45.31 -12.55
CA GLU A 282 13.21 44.12 -12.28
C GLU A 282 11.87 44.54 -11.63
N ARG A 283 10.78 43.87 -11.99
CA ARG A 283 9.47 44.09 -11.37
C ARG A 283 9.26 43.14 -10.19
N ASP A 284 8.83 43.68 -9.05
CA ASP A 284 8.45 42.89 -7.89
C ASP A 284 7.34 41.87 -8.22
N PRO A 285 7.59 40.55 -8.06
CA PRO A 285 6.59 39.53 -8.33
C PRO A 285 5.40 39.56 -7.35
N SER A 286 5.45 40.32 -6.26
CA SER A 286 4.38 40.38 -5.25
C SER A 286 3.01 40.74 -5.83
N SER A 287 2.94 41.65 -6.82
CA SER A 287 1.69 41.99 -7.51
C SER A 287 1.13 40.79 -8.29
N PHE A 288 1.98 40.08 -9.04
CA PHE A 288 1.58 38.85 -9.76
C PHE A 288 1.18 37.73 -8.80
N LEU A 289 1.85 37.59 -7.66
CA LEU A 289 1.52 36.59 -6.64
C LEU A 289 0.20 36.91 -5.93
N GLN A 290 -0.13 38.19 -5.71
CA GLN A 290 -1.43 38.63 -5.22
C GLN A 290 -2.54 38.31 -6.23
N TRP A 291 -2.38 38.71 -7.50
CA TRP A 291 -3.32 38.39 -8.58
C TRP A 291 -3.52 36.87 -8.77
N GLN A 292 -2.42 36.10 -8.78
CA GLN A 292 -2.48 34.65 -8.90
C GLN A 292 -3.20 34.01 -7.71
N LYS A 293 -3.01 34.56 -6.51
CA LYS A 293 -3.75 34.13 -5.32
C LYS A 293 -5.25 34.43 -5.49
N GLU A 294 -5.61 35.66 -5.84
CA GLU A 294 -7.01 36.10 -6.08
C GLU A 294 -7.76 35.22 -7.09
N MET A 295 -7.13 34.89 -8.23
CA MET A 295 -7.75 34.03 -9.22
C MET A 295 -8.00 32.61 -8.70
N ARG A 296 -7.09 32.04 -7.89
CA ARG A 296 -7.35 30.77 -7.19
C ARG A 296 -8.49 30.85 -6.16
N GLU A 297 -8.79 32.04 -5.63
CA GLU A 297 -9.93 32.23 -4.71
C GLU A 297 -11.25 32.26 -5.48
N LYS A 298 -11.27 32.91 -6.65
CA LYS A 298 -12.41 32.92 -7.59
C LYS A 298 -12.68 31.53 -8.16
N ASP A 299 -11.66 30.82 -8.64
CA ASP A 299 -11.73 29.41 -9.06
C ASP A 299 -12.40 28.55 -7.98
N LEU A 300 -12.00 28.72 -6.71
CA LEU A 300 -12.53 27.96 -5.59
C LEU A 300 -13.99 28.34 -5.28
N GLN A 301 -14.32 29.63 -5.31
CA GLN A 301 -15.69 30.14 -5.13
C GLN A 301 -16.64 29.61 -6.22
N GLU A 302 -16.17 29.43 -7.45
CA GLU A 302 -16.94 28.81 -8.53
C GLU A 302 -17.09 27.29 -8.38
N GLN A 303 -16.05 26.59 -7.91
CA GLN A 303 -16.05 25.12 -7.84
C GLN A 303 -16.86 24.58 -6.67
N LEU A 304 -16.90 25.27 -5.53
CA LEU A 304 -17.63 24.81 -4.35
C LEU A 304 -19.16 24.64 -4.54
N PRO A 305 -19.92 25.59 -5.13
CA PRO A 305 -21.33 25.34 -5.45
C PRO A 305 -21.47 24.22 -6.48
N LYS A 306 -20.57 24.13 -7.48
CA LYS A 306 -20.54 23.03 -8.46
C LYS A 306 -20.25 21.67 -7.81
N ILE A 307 -19.67 21.60 -6.61
CA ILE A 307 -19.49 20.37 -5.82
C ILE A 307 -20.75 20.06 -5.01
N GLU A 308 -21.30 21.07 -4.31
CA GLU A 308 -22.51 20.93 -3.49
C GLU A 308 -23.74 20.53 -4.33
N ARG A 309 -23.93 21.12 -5.53
CA ARG A 309 -24.98 20.73 -6.49
C ARG A 309 -24.91 19.23 -6.80
N ARG A 310 -23.75 18.73 -7.24
CA ARG A 310 -23.51 17.31 -7.56
C ARG A 310 -23.73 16.37 -6.37
N HIS A 311 -23.38 16.81 -5.16
CA HIS A 311 -23.63 16.05 -3.94
C HIS A 311 -25.15 15.94 -3.67
N LEU A 312 -25.89 17.04 -3.78
CA LEU A 312 -27.35 17.05 -3.60
C LEU A 312 -28.08 16.26 -4.69
N GLU A 313 -27.66 16.40 -5.96
CA GLU A 313 -28.16 15.61 -7.10
C GLU A 313 -28.00 14.10 -6.86
N ALA A 314 -26.84 13.67 -6.36
CA ALA A 314 -26.61 12.27 -5.98
C ALA A 314 -27.52 11.82 -4.82
N CYS A 315 -27.69 12.64 -3.79
CA CYS A 315 -28.61 12.34 -2.68
C CYS A 315 -30.08 12.26 -3.13
N ILE A 316 -30.52 13.13 -4.05
CA ILE A 316 -31.86 13.08 -4.64
C ILE A 316 -32.03 11.78 -5.42
N SER A 317 -31.06 11.45 -6.29
CA SER A 317 -31.06 10.22 -7.08
C SER A 317 -31.14 8.96 -6.22
N GLU A 318 -30.46 8.92 -5.06
CA GLU A 318 -30.58 7.81 -4.09
C GLU A 318 -32.00 7.70 -3.52
N GLN A 319 -32.64 8.82 -3.16
CA GLN A 319 -34.03 8.79 -2.66
C GLN A 319 -35.00 8.35 -3.77
N GLU A 320 -34.84 8.85 -5.00
CA GLU A 320 -35.68 8.49 -6.14
C GLU A 320 -35.50 7.02 -6.54
N ALA A 321 -34.28 6.49 -6.52
CA ALA A 321 -34.02 5.07 -6.74
C ALA A 321 -34.66 4.20 -5.64
N ALA A 322 -34.66 4.66 -4.38
CA ALA A 322 -35.35 3.96 -3.29
C ALA A 322 -36.89 3.98 -3.45
N LEU A 323 -37.46 5.09 -3.91
CA LEU A 323 -38.88 5.24 -4.24
C LEU A 323 -39.28 4.36 -5.44
N ALA A 324 -38.47 4.34 -6.50
CA ALA A 324 -38.69 3.50 -7.68
C ALA A 324 -38.67 2.00 -7.33
N ARG A 325 -37.74 1.55 -6.48
CA ARG A 325 -37.68 0.16 -5.99
C ARG A 325 -38.96 -0.26 -5.26
N LYS A 326 -39.56 0.64 -4.45
CA LYS A 326 -40.88 0.38 -3.83
C LYS A 326 -41.99 0.24 -4.85
N ARG A 327 -42.11 1.19 -5.79
CA ARG A 327 -43.13 1.17 -6.86
C ARG A 327 -43.02 -0.08 -7.76
N ILE A 328 -41.81 -0.65 -7.92
CA ILE A 328 -41.59 -1.94 -8.59
C ILE A 328 -42.04 -3.11 -7.70
N MET A 329 -41.67 -3.11 -6.41
CA MET A 329 -42.08 -4.14 -5.46
C MET A 329 -43.61 -4.27 -5.36
N GLU A 330 -44.33 -3.15 -5.26
CA GLU A 330 -45.80 -3.10 -5.23
C GLU A 330 -46.43 -3.67 -6.51
N ARG A 331 -45.88 -3.35 -7.69
CA ARG A 331 -46.33 -3.92 -8.97
C ARG A 331 -46.10 -5.43 -9.03
N ASN A 332 -44.92 -5.89 -8.59
CA ASN A 332 -44.58 -7.31 -8.58
C ASN A 332 -45.45 -8.10 -7.59
N GLN A 333 -45.79 -7.52 -6.43
CA GLN A 333 -46.74 -8.11 -5.49
C GLN A 333 -48.14 -8.26 -6.11
N LYS A 334 -48.67 -7.21 -6.75
CA LYS A 334 -49.97 -7.26 -7.44
C LYS A 334 -49.99 -8.27 -8.59
N ALA A 335 -48.93 -8.32 -9.41
CA ALA A 335 -48.80 -9.32 -10.46
C ALA A 335 -48.75 -10.75 -9.91
N ALA A 336 -48.05 -10.97 -8.79
CA ALA A 336 -48.00 -12.27 -8.12
C ALA A 336 -49.33 -12.66 -7.45
N GLN A 337 -50.14 -11.70 -7.00
CA GLN A 337 -51.52 -11.94 -6.54
C GLN A 337 -52.41 -12.39 -7.70
N LEU A 338 -52.43 -11.63 -8.81
CA LEU A 338 -53.18 -11.99 -10.01
C LEU A 338 -52.80 -13.38 -10.54
N LYS A 339 -51.51 -13.75 -10.56
CA LYS A 339 -51.10 -15.12 -10.95
C LYS A 339 -51.51 -16.21 -9.96
N LYS A 340 -51.64 -15.92 -8.66
CA LYS A 340 -52.24 -16.85 -7.68
C LYS A 340 -53.74 -17.01 -7.89
N GLU A 341 -54.43 -15.94 -8.27
CA GLU A 341 -55.87 -15.97 -8.57
C GLU A 341 -56.15 -16.74 -9.88
N GLU A 342 -55.39 -16.47 -10.96
CA GLU A 342 -55.47 -17.22 -12.22
C GLU A 342 -55.21 -18.72 -12.01
N THR A 343 -54.16 -19.08 -11.26
CA THR A 343 -53.82 -20.49 -11.01
C THR A 343 -54.84 -21.18 -10.09
N ALA A 344 -55.41 -20.48 -9.10
CA ALA A 344 -56.51 -21.00 -8.29
C ALA A 344 -57.77 -21.30 -9.14
N GLN A 345 -58.15 -20.38 -10.04
CA GLN A 345 -59.26 -20.60 -10.98
C GLN A 345 -59.00 -21.79 -11.94
N LEU A 346 -57.76 -21.95 -12.41
CA LEU A 346 -57.38 -23.10 -13.23
C LEU A 346 -57.49 -24.43 -12.45
N MET A 347 -57.03 -24.45 -11.20
CA MET A 347 -57.14 -25.63 -10.32
C MET A 347 -58.59 -25.97 -9.98
N GLN A 348 -59.46 -24.96 -9.78
CA GLN A 348 -60.91 -25.16 -9.61
C GLN A 348 -61.53 -25.84 -10.83
N ARG A 349 -61.30 -25.31 -12.04
CA ARG A 349 -61.79 -25.92 -13.30
C ARG A 349 -61.27 -27.34 -13.50
N TYR A 350 -60.03 -27.63 -13.11
CA TYR A 350 -59.48 -28.99 -13.17
C TYR A 350 -60.17 -29.92 -12.17
N ALA A 351 -60.43 -29.47 -10.94
CA ALA A 351 -61.16 -30.26 -9.94
C ALA A 351 -62.62 -30.53 -10.36
N GLU A 352 -63.30 -29.53 -10.93
CA GLU A 352 -64.64 -29.67 -11.53
C GLU A 352 -64.65 -30.71 -12.65
N LYS A 353 -63.69 -30.65 -13.58
CA LYS A 353 -63.56 -31.61 -14.68
C LYS A 353 -63.26 -33.03 -14.16
N ARG A 354 -62.36 -33.18 -13.18
CA ARG A 354 -62.08 -34.48 -12.54
C ARG A 354 -63.32 -35.07 -11.86
N LEU A 355 -64.17 -34.23 -11.25
CA LEU A 355 -65.42 -34.64 -10.61
C LEU A 355 -66.54 -34.94 -11.62
N GLN A 356 -66.46 -34.42 -12.85
CA GLN A 356 -67.30 -34.85 -13.99
C GLN A 356 -66.82 -36.21 -14.53
N GLU A 357 -65.52 -36.35 -14.83
CA GLU A 357 -64.91 -37.61 -15.28
C GLU A 357 -65.14 -38.76 -14.30
N GLU A 358 -65.09 -38.50 -12.98
CA GLU A 358 -65.38 -39.54 -11.97
C GLU A 358 -66.85 -39.97 -11.95
N LYS A 359 -67.80 -39.09 -12.31
CA LYS A 359 -69.22 -39.45 -12.46
C LYS A 359 -69.42 -40.29 -13.73
N GLU A 360 -68.88 -39.85 -14.85
CA GLU A 360 -68.94 -40.58 -16.13
C GLU A 360 -68.35 -42.00 -15.98
N ILE A 361 -67.21 -42.14 -15.29
CA ILE A 361 -66.60 -43.45 -14.99
C ILE A 361 -67.48 -44.28 -14.04
N LYS A 362 -68.13 -43.68 -13.02
CA LYS A 362 -69.06 -44.40 -12.15
C LYS A 362 -70.29 -44.91 -12.91
N ASP A 363 -70.85 -44.10 -13.80
CA ASP A 363 -72.00 -44.48 -14.62
C ASP A 363 -71.63 -45.60 -15.62
N LEU A 364 -70.44 -45.53 -16.22
CA LEU A 364 -69.89 -46.62 -17.06
C LEU A 364 -69.63 -47.91 -16.26
N VAL A 365 -69.05 -47.81 -15.06
CA VAL A 365 -68.82 -48.97 -14.17
C VAL A 365 -70.15 -49.58 -13.73
N GLN A 366 -71.17 -48.77 -13.47
CA GLN A 366 -72.52 -49.25 -13.15
C GLN A 366 -73.13 -50.01 -14.34
N GLN A 367 -73.06 -49.46 -15.56
CA GLN A 367 -73.52 -50.14 -16.79
C GLN A 367 -72.79 -51.48 -17.02
N VAL A 368 -71.48 -51.52 -16.82
CA VAL A 368 -70.67 -52.75 -16.92
C VAL A 368 -71.04 -53.74 -15.81
N ALA A 369 -71.28 -53.29 -14.59
CA ALA A 369 -71.72 -54.13 -13.48
C ALA A 369 -73.12 -54.73 -13.73
N ASP A 370 -74.05 -53.96 -14.30
CA ASP A 370 -75.38 -54.45 -14.67
C ASP A 370 -75.32 -55.41 -15.88
N GLY A 371 -74.44 -55.13 -16.85
CA GLY A 371 -74.08 -56.09 -17.90
C GLY A 371 -73.52 -57.40 -17.35
N HIS A 372 -72.65 -57.35 -16.33
CA HIS A 372 -72.16 -58.53 -15.62
C HIS A 372 -73.24 -59.26 -14.82
N LYS A 373 -74.18 -58.56 -14.17
CA LYS A 373 -75.35 -59.20 -13.52
C LYS A 373 -76.19 -59.97 -14.54
N ASN A 374 -76.48 -59.36 -15.69
CA ASN A 374 -77.23 -59.99 -16.78
C ASN A 374 -76.48 -61.22 -17.36
N SER A 375 -75.17 -61.07 -17.60
CA SER A 375 -74.31 -62.18 -18.05
C SER A 375 -74.23 -63.31 -17.00
N LYS A 376 -74.15 -62.98 -15.71
CA LYS A 376 -74.14 -63.96 -14.61
C LYS A 376 -75.48 -64.69 -14.53
N ALA A 377 -76.61 -64.00 -14.62
CA ALA A 377 -77.94 -64.63 -14.64
C ALA A 377 -78.12 -65.56 -15.86
N ALA A 378 -77.56 -65.21 -17.03
CA ALA A 378 -77.52 -66.10 -18.19
C ALA A 378 -76.58 -67.31 -17.97
N LYS A 379 -75.40 -67.11 -17.37
CA LYS A 379 -74.46 -68.18 -17.00
C LYS A 379 -75.05 -69.11 -15.94
N GLU A 380 -75.81 -68.62 -14.96
CA GLU A 380 -76.48 -69.45 -13.95
C GLU A 380 -77.59 -70.31 -14.56
N LYS A 381 -78.35 -69.79 -15.53
CA LYS A 381 -79.29 -70.61 -16.34
C LYS A 381 -78.55 -71.70 -17.10
N LEU A 382 -77.45 -71.36 -17.79
CA LEU A 382 -76.61 -72.32 -18.50
C LEU A 382 -75.93 -73.34 -17.56
N GLN A 383 -75.54 -72.91 -16.36
CA GLN A 383 -74.91 -73.77 -15.35
C GLN A 383 -75.90 -74.78 -14.78
N LYS A 384 -77.18 -74.41 -14.58
CA LYS A 384 -78.22 -75.38 -14.19
C LYS A 384 -78.41 -76.46 -15.26
N LEU A 385 -78.41 -76.09 -16.54
CA LEU A 385 -78.43 -77.05 -17.66
C LEU A 385 -77.17 -77.93 -17.66
N LYS A 386 -75.98 -77.33 -17.55
CA LYS A 386 -74.71 -78.07 -17.48
C LYS A 386 -74.57 -78.93 -16.22
N GLN A 387 -75.20 -78.59 -15.10
CA GLN A 387 -75.23 -79.41 -13.89
C GLN A 387 -76.16 -80.62 -14.02
N SER A 388 -77.10 -80.62 -14.96
CA SER A 388 -77.80 -81.84 -15.37
C SER A 388 -76.83 -82.77 -16.11
N ILE A 389 -76.21 -82.25 -17.19
CA ILE A 389 -75.29 -83.00 -18.06
C ILE A 389 -74.06 -83.50 -17.30
N VAL A 390 -73.51 -82.69 -16.38
CA VAL A 390 -72.34 -83.07 -15.59
C VAL A 390 -72.68 -84.09 -14.52
N LYS A 391 -73.94 -84.25 -14.08
CA LYS A 391 -74.31 -85.42 -13.26
C LYS A 391 -74.19 -86.70 -14.08
N GLU A 392 -74.88 -86.75 -15.23
CA GLU A 392 -74.85 -87.87 -16.19
C GLU A 392 -73.41 -88.27 -16.59
N VAL A 393 -72.50 -87.29 -16.73
CA VAL A 393 -71.09 -87.54 -17.11
C VAL A 393 -70.18 -87.77 -15.89
N SER A 394 -70.48 -87.23 -14.71
CA SER A 394 -69.67 -87.49 -13.51
C SER A 394 -69.82 -88.93 -13.01
N GLU A 395 -71.01 -89.52 -13.20
CA GLU A 395 -71.31 -90.93 -13.00
C GLU A 395 -70.47 -91.84 -13.91
N GLN A 396 -69.94 -91.32 -15.03
CA GLN A 396 -69.06 -92.04 -15.96
C GLN A 396 -67.56 -91.82 -15.66
N ASN A 397 -67.20 -90.73 -14.97
CA ASN A 397 -65.80 -90.24 -14.91
C ASN A 397 -65.12 -90.44 -13.54
N GLN A 398 -65.88 -90.78 -12.48
CA GLN A 398 -65.30 -91.24 -11.21
C GLN A 398 -64.50 -92.55 -11.37
N GLU A 399 -64.81 -93.33 -12.41
CA GLU A 399 -64.14 -94.59 -12.76
C GLU A 399 -62.63 -94.42 -13.10
N LEU A 400 -62.24 -93.26 -13.64
CA LEU A 400 -60.92 -93.05 -14.25
C LEU A 400 -59.86 -92.41 -13.33
N LEU A 401 -60.26 -91.47 -12.45
CA LEU A 401 -59.31 -90.67 -11.65
C LEU A 401 -58.46 -91.51 -10.68
N ARG A 402 -58.88 -92.74 -10.37
CA ARG A 402 -58.20 -93.69 -9.48
C ARG A 402 -56.83 -94.16 -9.99
N GLN A 403 -56.48 -93.89 -11.24
CA GLN A 403 -55.36 -94.54 -11.95
C GLN A 403 -54.05 -93.71 -12.04
N ALA A 404 -53.99 -92.47 -11.54
CA ALA A 404 -52.99 -91.49 -12.00
C ALA A 404 -52.18 -90.71 -10.92
N LEU A 405 -52.23 -91.09 -9.63
CA LEU A 405 -51.59 -90.31 -8.55
C LEU A 405 -50.22 -90.83 -8.06
N GLU A 406 -49.69 -91.92 -8.62
CA GLU A 406 -48.49 -92.60 -8.08
C GLU A 406 -47.13 -92.04 -8.57
N GLU A 407 -47.08 -91.23 -9.63
CA GLU A 407 -45.84 -91.05 -10.41
C GLU A 407 -44.97 -89.81 -10.06
N ALA A 408 -45.53 -88.76 -9.44
CA ALA A 408 -44.98 -87.41 -9.58
C ALA A 408 -43.98 -86.90 -8.51
N GLU A 409 -43.70 -87.66 -7.44
CA GLU A 409 -43.13 -87.09 -6.20
C GLU A 409 -41.58 -87.04 -6.12
N ALA A 410 -40.86 -87.40 -7.19
CA ALA A 410 -39.50 -87.94 -7.07
C ALA A 410 -38.30 -86.95 -6.94
N GLU A 411 -38.16 -85.95 -7.82
CA GLU A 411 -36.79 -85.50 -8.21
C GLU A 411 -36.20 -84.24 -7.56
N MET A 412 -36.96 -83.15 -7.40
CA MET A 412 -36.33 -81.82 -7.37
C MET A 412 -35.71 -81.40 -6.03
N SER A 413 -34.42 -81.74 -5.85
CA SER A 413 -33.56 -81.17 -4.80
C SER A 413 -32.06 -81.36 -5.05
N ARG A 414 -31.30 -80.25 -5.33
CA ARG A 414 -30.16 -79.75 -4.50
C ARG A 414 -29.19 -78.71 -5.16
N LYS A 415 -28.96 -77.61 -4.40
CA LYS A 415 -27.66 -76.93 -4.08
C LYS A 415 -27.05 -75.81 -4.97
N PHE A 416 -26.10 -75.06 -4.36
CA PHE A 416 -25.55 -73.71 -4.71
C PHE A 416 -24.25 -73.38 -3.87
N GLU A 417 -23.59 -72.20 -4.11
CA GLU A 417 -22.92 -71.24 -3.13
C GLU A 417 -21.35 -71.15 -2.88
N VAL A 418 -20.85 -70.08 -2.17
CA VAL A 418 -19.43 -69.74 -1.62
C VAL A 418 -18.44 -68.86 -2.50
N ILE A 419 -17.47 -67.96 -2.12
CA ILE A 419 -17.19 -66.90 -1.05
C ILE A 419 -15.97 -65.91 -1.44
N ARG A 420 -15.32 -65.05 -0.57
CA ARG A 420 -14.43 -63.84 -0.94
C ARG A 420 -13.26 -63.30 0.02
N GLU A 421 -12.64 -62.10 -0.29
CA GLU A 421 -11.79 -61.03 0.46
C GLU A 421 -10.23 -61.24 0.80
N ILE A 422 -9.25 -60.36 1.27
CA ILE A 422 -9.10 -59.05 2.06
C ILE A 422 -7.83 -58.06 1.80
N HIS A 423 -6.96 -57.55 2.76
CA HIS A 423 -6.15 -56.24 2.69
C HIS A 423 -4.91 -55.89 3.71
N CYS A 424 -4.19 -54.68 3.64
CA CYS A 424 -3.29 -53.88 4.64
C CYS A 424 -1.67 -53.98 4.79
N ILE A 425 -0.76 -53.16 5.46
CA ILE A 425 -0.38 -51.66 5.68
C ILE A 425 0.99 -51.30 6.53
N GLU A 426 1.62 -50.05 6.51
CA GLU A 426 2.50 -49.24 7.55
C GLU A 426 4.07 -48.79 7.55
N SER A 427 4.68 -47.99 8.55
CA SER A 427 5.95 -47.07 8.44
C SER A 427 6.75 -46.29 9.66
N LEU A 428 8.03 -45.71 9.53
CA LEU A 428 8.78 -44.45 10.15
C LEU A 428 10.19 -44.35 11.07
N PRO A 429 10.68 -43.29 11.89
CA PRO A 429 12.14 -42.68 11.98
C PRO A 429 12.85 -41.91 13.27
N ARG A 430 14.21 -41.45 13.36
CA ARG A 430 14.89 -40.16 14.01
C ARG A 430 16.29 -40.04 14.87
N MET A 431 17.02 -38.82 14.92
CA MET A 431 17.86 -38.01 16.00
C MET A 431 19.48 -37.74 16.13
N LYS A 432 20.08 -36.89 17.09
CA LYS A 432 21.51 -36.21 17.23
C LYS A 432 22.01 -35.69 18.71
N PHE A 433 23.10 -34.95 19.22
CA PHE A 433 24.44 -34.17 18.91
C PHE A 433 25.30 -33.50 20.16
N LYS A 434 26.61 -32.97 20.12
CA LYS A 434 27.38 -31.78 20.86
C LYS A 434 28.98 -31.71 21.30
N LYS A 435 29.55 -30.70 22.09
CA LYS A 435 31.01 -30.10 22.22
C LYS A 435 31.66 -29.62 23.63
N PHE A 436 32.99 -29.21 23.76
CA PHE A 436 33.65 -28.18 24.73
C PHE A 436 35.15 -27.64 24.41
N ASP A 437 35.74 -26.59 25.11
CA ASP A 437 36.92 -25.65 24.78
C ASP A 437 37.57 -24.88 26.09
N ASP A 438 38.74 -24.18 26.47
CA ASP A 438 40.21 -23.73 26.13
C ASP A 438 41.10 -22.91 27.28
N THR A 439 42.45 -22.47 27.17
CA THR A 439 43.35 -21.31 27.80
C THR A 439 44.61 -21.31 28.86
N ASP A 440 45.65 -20.34 28.84
CA ASP A 440 46.36 -19.43 29.93
C ASP A 440 47.91 -18.82 29.85
N THR A 441 48.36 -17.72 30.62
CA THR A 441 49.75 -17.11 31.07
C THR A 441 50.52 -15.77 30.54
N VAL A 442 51.35 -14.95 31.35
CA VAL A 442 52.13 -13.62 31.03
C VAL A 442 53.31 -13.03 31.99
N GLY A 443 54.39 -12.26 31.54
CA GLY A 443 55.06 -11.01 32.22
C GLY A 443 56.64 -10.75 32.44
N HIS A 444 57.25 -9.50 32.34
CA HIS A 444 58.64 -9.00 32.84
C HIS A 444 59.11 -7.47 32.63
N GLU A 445 60.31 -6.98 33.10
CA GLU A 445 60.78 -5.52 33.31
C GLU A 445 62.26 -5.07 32.92
N LEU A 446 62.63 -3.75 32.78
CA LEU A 446 64.04 -3.18 32.74
C LEU A 446 64.24 -1.61 32.97
N LEU A 447 65.44 -1.03 32.68
CA LEU A 447 66.20 0.04 33.43
C LEU A 447 66.38 1.47 32.81
N GLY A 448 66.60 2.50 33.66
CA GLY A 448 67.30 3.76 33.31
C GLY A 448 67.15 4.96 34.29
N GLU A 449 68.20 5.34 35.05
CA GLU A 449 68.10 6.26 36.21
C GLU A 449 69.26 7.29 36.33
N MET A 450 69.04 8.43 37.05
CA MET A 450 70.04 9.51 37.25
C MET A 450 69.92 10.24 38.60
N SER A 451 70.97 10.99 38.99
CA SER A 451 71.10 11.66 40.30
C SER A 451 70.07 12.79 40.58
N LEU A 452 69.54 12.77 41.80
CA LEU A 452 68.39 13.57 42.25
C LEU A 452 68.75 14.99 42.74
N TYR A 453 70.03 15.34 42.92
CA TYR A 453 70.44 16.66 43.42
C TYR A 453 70.75 17.68 42.32
N GLU A 454 71.67 17.40 41.38
CA GLU A 454 72.02 18.31 40.28
C GLU A 454 70.80 18.71 39.43
N THR A 455 69.85 17.77 39.31
CA THR A 455 68.54 17.96 38.71
C THR A 455 67.76 19.14 39.32
N LYS A 456 67.94 19.45 40.61
CA LYS A 456 67.14 20.47 41.34
C LYS A 456 67.56 21.91 41.04
N GLU A 457 68.85 22.24 41.03
CA GLU A 457 69.31 23.62 40.78
C GLU A 457 69.13 24.02 39.31
N ARG A 458 69.43 23.11 38.38
CA ARG A 458 69.15 23.32 36.95
C ARG A 458 67.65 23.53 36.71
N LEU A 459 66.78 22.79 37.40
CA LEU A 459 65.33 23.05 37.39
C LEU A 459 64.95 24.41 38.00
N ALA A 460 65.69 24.94 38.97
CA ALA A 460 65.37 26.22 39.62
C ALA A 460 65.59 27.43 38.69
N HIS A 461 66.77 27.56 38.08
CA HIS A 461 67.03 28.65 37.14
C HIS A 461 66.14 28.59 35.89
N LEU A 462 65.87 27.39 35.38
CA LEU A 462 64.93 27.20 34.27
C LEU A 462 63.50 27.63 34.64
N LYS A 463 63.01 27.30 35.86
CA LYS A 463 61.69 27.75 36.34
C LYS A 463 61.57 29.27 36.38
N ASN A 464 62.57 29.99 36.89
CA ASN A 464 62.49 31.46 37.03
C ASN A 464 62.45 32.17 35.66
N LYS A 465 63.28 31.74 34.68
CA LYS A 465 63.19 32.26 33.31
C LYS A 465 61.83 31.93 32.67
N GLN A 466 61.37 30.70 32.87
CA GLN A 466 60.07 30.23 32.37
C GLN A 466 58.89 31.03 32.96
N GLN A 467 58.98 31.49 34.22
CA GLN A 467 57.96 32.33 34.86
C GLN A 467 57.87 33.72 34.21
N ALA A 468 59.00 34.43 34.05
CA ALA A 468 59.00 35.75 33.42
C ALA A 468 58.46 35.69 31.97
N GLU A 469 58.88 34.69 31.19
CA GLU A 469 58.32 34.43 29.86
C GLU A 469 56.83 34.08 29.88
N GLN A 470 56.33 33.40 30.92
CA GLN A 470 54.90 33.14 31.08
C GLN A 470 54.13 34.42 31.40
N GLU A 471 54.69 35.39 32.12
CA GLU A 471 53.97 36.61 32.51
C GLU A 471 53.73 37.55 31.32
N GLU A 472 54.72 37.78 30.46
CA GLU A 472 54.50 38.55 29.22
C GLU A 472 53.52 37.81 28.28
N LYS A 473 53.62 36.48 28.16
CA LYS A 473 52.65 35.67 27.41
C LYS A 473 51.24 35.79 28.02
N ARG A 474 51.09 35.85 29.35
CA ARG A 474 49.80 36.07 30.04
C ARG A 474 49.22 37.46 29.77
N LYS A 475 50.03 38.53 29.71
CA LYS A 475 49.59 39.90 29.39
C LYS A 475 49.02 39.98 27.97
N LEU A 476 49.78 39.54 26.97
CA LEU A 476 49.34 39.53 25.57
C LEU A 476 48.05 38.70 25.38
N ILE A 477 47.99 37.53 26.01
CA ILE A 477 46.79 36.68 26.01
C ILE A 477 45.59 37.38 26.68
N LEU A 478 45.79 38.24 27.67
CA LEU A 478 44.72 38.99 28.34
C LEU A 478 44.18 40.12 27.46
N GLU A 479 45.07 40.89 26.83
CA GLU A 479 44.70 41.97 25.90
C GLU A 479 43.95 41.43 24.68
N GLU A 480 44.43 40.33 24.08
CA GLU A 480 43.75 39.70 22.95
C GLU A 480 42.35 39.19 23.36
N LYS A 481 42.22 38.57 24.54
CA LYS A 481 40.92 38.15 25.09
C LYS A 481 39.97 39.33 25.32
N GLN A 482 40.46 40.50 25.72
CA GLN A 482 39.64 41.70 25.86
C GLN A 482 39.14 42.20 24.49
N LYS A 483 40.03 42.30 23.49
CA LYS A 483 39.70 42.69 22.12
C LYS A 483 38.71 41.74 21.46
N GLN A 484 38.94 40.42 21.56
CA GLN A 484 38.02 39.39 21.08
C GLN A 484 36.65 39.47 21.77
N LYS A 485 36.61 39.80 23.07
CA LYS A 485 35.35 39.99 23.83
C LYS A 485 34.57 41.22 23.35
N GLN A 486 35.24 42.35 23.07
CA GLN A 486 34.60 43.56 22.55
C GLN A 486 33.94 43.30 21.18
N GLN A 487 34.71 42.77 20.23
CA GLN A 487 34.20 42.41 18.90
C GLN A 487 33.01 41.44 18.96
N LEU A 488 32.99 40.52 19.93
CA LEU A 488 31.90 39.58 20.14
C LEU A 488 30.62 40.24 20.66
N MET A 489 30.73 41.29 21.47
CA MET A 489 29.59 42.09 21.94
C MET A 489 28.97 42.88 20.79
N GLU A 490 29.78 43.62 20.01
CA GLU A 490 29.33 44.38 18.84
C GLU A 490 28.52 43.51 17.85
N LYS A 491 29.03 42.31 17.56
CA LYS A 491 28.35 41.31 16.72
C LYS A 491 27.04 40.82 17.35
N LEU A 492 27.01 40.60 18.66
CA LEU A 492 25.81 40.17 19.38
C LEU A 492 24.73 41.26 19.37
N ASP A 493 25.10 42.52 19.53
CA ASP A 493 24.15 43.64 19.54
C ASP A 493 23.55 43.92 18.16
N ALA A 494 24.36 43.80 17.09
CA ALA A 494 23.85 43.81 15.71
C ALA A 494 22.85 42.66 15.44
N ILE A 495 23.13 41.45 15.92
CA ILE A 495 22.22 40.28 15.84
C ILE A 495 20.93 40.55 16.62
N ASN A 496 21.02 41.14 17.82
CA ASN A 496 19.87 41.44 18.68
C ASN A 496 18.96 42.51 18.05
N PHE A 497 19.54 43.58 17.50
CA PHE A 497 18.82 44.64 16.79
C PHE A 497 18.01 44.07 15.61
N HIS A 498 18.67 43.32 14.72
CA HIS A 498 18.00 42.69 13.57
C HIS A 498 16.93 41.67 14.01
N SER A 499 17.19 40.89 15.06
CA SER A 499 16.21 39.96 15.63
C SER A 499 14.94 40.68 16.13
N SER A 500 15.08 41.89 16.70
CA SER A 500 13.94 42.74 17.09
C SER A 500 13.14 43.23 15.88
N VAL A 501 13.81 43.70 14.82
CA VAL A 501 13.14 44.12 13.58
C VAL A 501 12.38 42.96 12.93
N LEU A 502 12.98 41.77 12.85
CA LEU A 502 12.27 40.57 12.37
C LEU A 502 11.12 40.17 13.28
N ALA A 503 11.26 40.27 14.60
CA ALA A 503 10.18 39.99 15.54
C ALA A 503 8.99 40.94 15.36
N GLN A 504 9.24 42.23 15.12
CA GLN A 504 8.19 43.22 14.83
C GLN A 504 7.51 42.94 13.48
N ALA A 505 8.29 42.76 12.41
CA ALA A 505 7.76 42.44 11.08
C ALA A 505 6.99 41.11 11.04
N THR A 506 7.42 40.11 11.83
CA THR A 506 6.66 38.85 11.96
C THR A 506 5.44 39.01 12.86
N ALA A 507 5.47 39.77 13.95
CA ALA A 507 4.28 40.03 14.78
C ALA A 507 3.17 40.76 14.01
N ILE A 508 3.52 41.75 13.19
CA ILE A 508 2.59 42.44 12.26
C ILE A 508 1.95 41.43 11.29
N ARG A 509 2.76 40.51 10.76
CA ARG A 509 2.31 39.50 9.78
C ARG A 509 1.48 38.38 10.42
N SER A 510 1.95 37.77 11.50
CA SER A 510 1.36 36.57 12.14
C SER A 510 0.29 36.89 13.20
N GLY A 511 -0.07 38.16 13.37
CA GLY A 511 -1.06 38.58 14.35
C GLY A 511 -2.43 37.92 14.16
N LYS A 512 -3.27 38.02 15.20
CA LYS A 512 -4.67 37.53 15.24
C LYS A 512 -5.55 38.05 14.08
N TRP A 513 -5.04 39.00 13.29
CA TRP A 513 -5.63 39.55 12.08
C TRP A 513 -5.67 38.56 10.91
N GLN A 514 -4.56 37.85 10.60
CA GLN A 514 -4.55 36.88 9.48
C GLN A 514 -5.48 35.69 9.72
N THR A 515 -5.54 35.17 10.95
CA THR A 515 -6.46 34.08 11.30
C THR A 515 -7.92 34.53 11.30
N LYS A 516 -8.22 35.78 11.72
CA LYS A 516 -9.55 36.39 11.55
C LYS A 516 -9.94 36.55 10.07
N ILE A 517 -9.01 36.95 9.19
CA ILE A 517 -9.25 37.06 7.74
C ILE A 517 -9.54 35.69 7.12
N LEU A 518 -8.72 34.67 7.43
CA LEU A 518 -8.96 33.29 6.96
C LEU A 518 -10.30 32.75 7.44
N LYS A 519 -10.69 33.01 8.70
CA LYS A 519 -12.00 32.61 9.23
C LYS A 519 -13.15 33.34 8.50
N ARG A 520 -13.13 34.68 8.43
CA ARG A 520 -14.13 35.50 7.72
C ARG A 520 -14.29 35.12 6.25
N ARG A 521 -13.19 34.78 5.58
CA ARG A 521 -13.20 34.31 4.19
C ARG A 521 -13.87 32.95 4.04
N ASN A 522 -13.60 32.01 4.94
CA ASN A 522 -14.28 30.71 4.90
C ASN A 522 -15.78 30.85 5.21
N GLU A 523 -16.15 31.75 6.14
CA GLU A 523 -17.54 32.10 6.43
C GLU A 523 -18.24 32.72 5.21
N LEU A 524 -17.59 33.67 4.52
CA LEU A 524 -18.09 34.26 3.27
C LEU A 524 -18.27 33.21 2.16
N ILE A 525 -17.32 32.29 2.01
CA ILE A 525 -17.39 31.19 1.03
C ILE A 525 -18.57 30.25 1.35
N GLN A 526 -18.81 29.94 2.62
CA GLN A 526 -19.98 29.16 3.03
C GLN A 526 -21.30 29.90 2.78
N GLN A 527 -21.33 31.23 2.98
CA GLN A 527 -22.48 32.06 2.63
C GLN A 527 -22.78 32.05 1.12
N VAL A 528 -21.76 32.18 0.26
CA VAL A 528 -21.93 32.09 -1.21
C VAL A 528 -22.52 30.74 -1.64
N VAL A 529 -22.04 29.62 -1.08
CA VAL A 529 -22.60 28.28 -1.36
C VAL A 529 -24.01 28.11 -0.79
N ALA A 530 -24.36 28.78 0.31
CA ALA A 530 -25.70 28.76 0.89
C ALA A 530 -26.70 29.69 0.17
N GLN A 531 -26.22 30.70 -0.55
CA GLN A 531 -27.03 31.67 -1.31
C GLN A 531 -27.26 31.27 -2.77
N ASP A 532 -26.56 30.26 -3.29
CA ASP A 532 -26.81 29.72 -4.63
C ASP A 532 -28.25 29.16 -4.72
N GLU A 533 -29.08 29.83 -5.51
CA GLU A 533 -30.50 29.51 -5.73
C GLU A 533 -30.71 28.05 -6.13
N THR A 534 -29.79 27.49 -6.93
CA THR A 534 -29.89 26.10 -7.38
C THR A 534 -29.55 25.10 -6.27
N VAL A 535 -28.61 25.43 -5.37
CA VAL A 535 -28.29 24.64 -4.18
C VAL A 535 -29.46 24.67 -3.20
N LEU A 536 -30.14 25.81 -3.07
CA LEU A 536 -31.36 25.94 -2.27
C LEU A 536 -32.52 25.12 -2.86
N ALA A 537 -32.73 25.18 -4.18
CA ALA A 537 -33.75 24.38 -4.87
C ALA A 537 -33.49 22.86 -4.73
N LEU A 538 -32.24 22.41 -4.93
CA LEU A 538 -31.85 21.02 -4.74
C LEU A 538 -32.00 20.57 -3.27
N LYS A 539 -31.69 21.43 -2.28
CA LYS A 539 -31.94 21.14 -0.86
C LYS A 539 -33.43 20.97 -0.56
N LYS A 540 -34.30 21.79 -1.15
CA LYS A 540 -35.77 21.65 -1.04
C LYS A 540 -36.26 20.33 -1.66
N MET A 541 -35.86 20.04 -2.90
CA MET A 541 -36.20 18.78 -3.58
C MET A 541 -35.75 17.55 -2.79
N LEU A 542 -34.52 17.56 -2.27
CA LEU A 542 -34.00 16.47 -1.45
C LEU A 542 -34.87 16.21 -0.22
N GLU A 543 -35.33 17.26 0.45
CA GLU A 543 -36.20 17.11 1.62
C GLU A 543 -37.62 16.63 1.24
N GLU A 544 -38.18 17.12 0.13
CA GLU A 544 -39.45 16.63 -0.42
C GLU A 544 -39.39 15.11 -0.72
N LYS A 545 -38.30 14.62 -1.33
CA LYS A 545 -38.10 13.18 -1.62
C LYS A 545 -37.87 12.34 -0.36
N LYS A 546 -37.17 12.87 0.65
CA LYS A 546 -37.10 12.22 1.98
C LYS A 546 -38.48 12.10 2.62
N GLN A 547 -39.30 13.16 2.57
CA GLN A 547 -40.66 13.14 3.11
C GLN A 547 -41.57 12.16 2.36
N GLU A 548 -41.47 12.04 1.04
CA GLU A 548 -42.15 10.99 0.25
C GLU A 548 -41.75 9.59 0.76
N ARG A 549 -40.43 9.34 0.91
CA ARG A 549 -39.88 8.07 1.40
C ARG A 549 -40.31 7.75 2.84
N GLN A 550 -40.42 8.77 3.71
CA GLN A 550 -40.91 8.63 5.08
C GLN A 550 -42.41 8.32 5.12
N LYS A 551 -43.24 9.06 4.35
CA LYS A 551 -44.70 8.80 4.24
C LYS A 551 -44.97 7.36 3.80
N LEU A 552 -44.25 6.86 2.79
CA LEU A 552 -44.36 5.46 2.34
C LEU A 552 -43.93 4.44 3.40
N LYS A 553 -42.93 4.73 4.23
CA LYS A 553 -42.58 3.87 5.38
C LYS A 553 -43.68 3.86 6.45
N GLN A 554 -44.36 4.98 6.67
CA GLN A 554 -45.47 5.07 7.63
C GLN A 554 -46.74 4.38 7.14
N THR A 555 -46.99 4.33 5.82
CA THR A 555 -48.11 3.54 5.27
C THR A 555 -47.83 2.04 5.35
N GLU A 556 -46.59 1.61 5.13
CA GLU A 556 -46.14 0.21 5.31
C GLU A 556 -46.25 -0.25 6.77
N SER A 557 -45.78 0.54 7.75
CA SER A 557 -45.89 0.15 9.15
C SER A 557 -47.34 0.11 9.64
N LYS A 558 -48.20 1.01 9.13
CA LYS A 558 -49.65 0.97 9.40
C LYS A 558 -50.32 -0.28 8.82
N SER A 559 -50.02 -0.67 7.57
CA SER A 559 -50.62 -1.86 6.96
C SER A 559 -50.12 -3.17 7.57
N LEU A 560 -48.86 -3.23 7.99
CA LEU A 560 -48.33 -4.36 8.77
C LEU A 560 -49.00 -4.48 10.14
N ASN A 561 -49.22 -3.36 10.84
CA ASN A 561 -49.90 -3.35 12.13
C ASN A 561 -51.38 -3.77 12.01
N THR A 562 -52.11 -3.29 11.02
CA THR A 562 -53.51 -3.72 10.81
C THR A 562 -53.59 -5.19 10.41
N HIS A 563 -52.70 -5.69 9.55
CA HIS A 563 -52.66 -7.11 9.20
C HIS A 563 -52.31 -8.00 10.41
N SER A 564 -51.39 -7.55 11.27
CA SER A 564 -51.08 -8.23 12.55
C SER A 564 -52.31 -8.30 13.47
N HIS A 565 -53.02 -7.18 13.64
CA HIS A 565 -54.23 -7.13 14.48
C HIS A 565 -55.37 -7.99 13.93
N ILE A 566 -55.60 -7.99 12.60
CA ILE A 566 -56.57 -8.88 11.94
C ILE A 566 -56.19 -10.35 12.18
N LYS A 567 -54.89 -10.70 12.08
CA LYS A 567 -54.42 -12.07 12.34
C LYS A 567 -54.61 -12.49 13.81
N GLN A 568 -54.41 -11.57 14.76
CA GLN A 568 -54.70 -11.79 16.18
C GLN A 568 -56.20 -11.99 16.44
N LEU A 569 -57.08 -11.19 15.80
CA LEU A 569 -58.54 -11.33 15.91
C LEU A 569 -59.02 -12.67 15.34
N LEU A 570 -58.52 -13.08 14.16
CA LEU A 570 -58.83 -14.39 13.57
C LEU A 570 -58.33 -15.55 14.45
N HIS A 571 -57.16 -15.43 15.07
CA HIS A 571 -56.66 -16.43 16.02
C HIS A 571 -57.56 -16.51 17.27
N TRP A 572 -57.99 -15.38 17.82
CA TRP A 572 -58.95 -15.33 18.94
C TRP A 572 -60.32 -15.91 18.59
N GLN A 573 -60.82 -15.66 17.39
CA GLN A 573 -62.07 -16.27 16.89
C GLN A 573 -61.92 -17.80 16.72
N SER A 574 -60.80 -18.27 16.14
CA SER A 574 -60.54 -19.70 16.00
C SER A 574 -60.40 -20.41 17.34
N PHE A 575 -59.73 -19.77 18.31
CA PHE A 575 -59.61 -20.28 19.68
C PHE A 575 -60.97 -20.33 20.39
N LYS A 576 -61.79 -19.28 20.25
CA LYS A 576 -63.16 -19.25 20.79
C LYS A 576 -64.14 -20.21 20.08
N ALA A 577 -63.84 -20.66 18.88
CA ALA A 577 -64.60 -21.69 18.16
C ALA A 577 -64.08 -23.12 18.42
N SER A 578 -63.06 -23.27 19.27
CA SER A 578 -62.48 -24.54 19.71
C SER A 578 -62.72 -24.80 21.21
N LEU A 579 -63.62 -24.03 21.82
CA LEU A 579 -64.09 -24.07 23.21
C LEU A 579 -65.63 -24.15 23.21
#